data_AF-A0A0P9ZWQ3-F1
#
_entry.id   AF-A0A0P9ZWQ3-F1
#
_cell.length_a   1.000
_cell.length_b   1.000
_cell.length_c   1.000
_cell.angle_alpha   90.00
_cell.angle_beta   90.00
_cell.angle_gamma   90.00
#
_symmetry.space_group_name_H-M   'P 1'
#
loop_
_entity.id
_entity.type
_entity.pdbx_description
1 polymer ?
#
loop_
_entity_poly.entity_id
_entity_poly.type
_entity_poly.pdbx_seq_one_letter_code
_entity_poly.pdbx_strand_id
1 'polypeptide(L)'
;MRAALDALNESAAHATDAVASDFQFHLQIALSTGNRYFTDIMTHLGTSIIPRTRLNSARLAHDDQQHYMDRLSREHEEIFDAIARQDSDAARAAMRLHLTNSRERLRHAHEEAESQRA
;
A
#
# COMPACT_ATOMS: atom_id res chain seq x y z
N MET A 1 5.61 -11.64 8.18
CA MET A 1 4.46 -10.82 7.73
C MET A 1 3.96 -9.86 8.81
N ARG A 2 3.45 -10.30 9.97
CA ARG A 2 2.96 -9.41 11.06
C ARG A 2 3.93 -8.27 11.41
N ALA A 3 5.18 -8.58 11.70
CA ALA A 3 6.20 -7.58 11.99
C ALA A 3 6.42 -6.54 10.88
N ALA A 4 6.24 -6.92 9.60
CA ALA A 4 6.34 -5.98 8.49
C ALA A 4 5.12 -5.05 8.41
N LEU A 5 3.93 -5.54 8.78
CA LEU A 5 2.73 -4.73 8.88
C LEU A 5 2.80 -3.76 10.07
N ASP A 6 3.32 -4.21 11.21
CA ASP A 6 3.54 -3.34 12.38
C ASP A 6 4.50 -2.20 12.04
N ALA A 7 5.63 -2.54 11.41
CA ALA A 7 6.61 -1.55 10.95
C ALA A 7 6.00 -0.57 9.94
N LEU A 8 5.11 -1.04 9.05
CA LEU A 8 4.38 -0.19 8.11
C LEU A 8 3.44 0.78 8.82
N ASN A 9 2.65 0.29 9.78
CA ASN A 9 1.73 1.13 10.54
C ASN A 9 2.49 2.20 11.36
N GLU A 10 3.61 1.82 11.97
CA GLU A 10 4.49 2.75 12.70
C GLU A 10 5.11 3.80 11.76
N SER A 11 5.65 3.36 10.62
CA SER A 11 6.23 4.24 9.59
C SER A 11 5.20 5.24 9.03
N ALA A 12 3.95 4.80 8.85
CA ALA A 12 2.86 5.64 8.41
C ALA A 12 2.45 6.67 9.47
N ALA A 13 2.44 6.30 10.75
CA ALA A 13 2.13 7.21 11.85
C ALA A 13 3.20 8.29 12.07
N HIS A 14 4.48 7.97 11.82
CA HIS A 14 5.60 8.89 12.01
C HIS A 14 6.08 9.59 10.73
N ALA A 15 5.41 9.36 9.60
CA ALA A 15 5.77 9.90 8.28
C ALA A 15 7.22 9.59 7.85
N THR A 16 7.84 8.55 8.43
CA THR A 16 9.20 8.10 8.13
C THR A 16 9.16 6.83 7.30
N ASP A 17 9.84 6.81 6.15
CA ASP A 17 10.09 5.61 5.32
C ASP A 17 8.88 4.71 5.00
N ALA A 18 7.65 5.24 5.02
CA ALA A 18 6.41 4.49 4.77
C ALA A 18 6.38 3.76 3.41
N VAL A 19 7.13 4.25 2.41
CA VAL A 19 7.27 3.58 1.11
C VAL A 19 8.07 2.28 1.22
N ALA A 20 9.17 2.29 1.98
CA ALA A 20 10.01 1.12 2.16
C ALA A 20 9.27 0.05 2.96
N SER A 21 8.62 0.45 4.06
CA SER A 21 7.83 -0.47 4.90
C SER A 21 6.65 -1.07 4.14
N ASP A 22 6.01 -0.31 3.25
CA ASP A 22 4.91 -0.82 2.42
C ASP A 22 5.40 -1.87 1.41
N PHE A 23 6.50 -1.56 0.73
CA PHE A 23 7.15 -2.51 -0.16
C PHE A 23 7.53 -3.80 0.57
N GLN A 24 8.09 -3.71 1.78
CA GLN A 24 8.44 -4.89 2.58
C GLN A 24 7.21 -5.72 2.95
N PHE A 25 6.10 -5.08 3.32
CA PHE A 25 4.85 -5.80 3.59
C PHE A 25 4.37 -6.60 2.36
N HIS A 26 4.28 -5.96 1.20
CA HIS A 26 3.90 -6.63 -0.05
C HIS A 26 4.88 -7.74 -0.45
N LEU A 27 6.19 -7.54 -0.24
CA LEU A 27 7.20 -8.56 -0.47
C LEU A 27 6.98 -9.80 0.39
N GLN A 28 6.64 -9.62 1.67
CA GLN A 28 6.32 -10.73 2.57
C GLN A 28 5.09 -11.52 2.10
N ILE A 29 4.08 -10.86 1.54
CA ILE A 29 2.91 -11.53 0.95
C ILE A 29 3.33 -12.42 -0.22
N ALA A 30 4.12 -11.90 -1.17
CA ALA A 30 4.55 -12.72 -2.31
C ALA A 30 5.47 -13.86 -1.90
N LEU A 31 6.40 -13.63 -0.97
CA LEU A 31 7.25 -14.70 -0.41
C LEU A 31 6.41 -15.84 0.17
N SER A 32 5.27 -15.50 0.81
CA SER A 32 4.35 -16.48 1.39
C SER A 32 3.61 -17.32 0.35
N THR A 33 3.63 -16.94 -0.94
CA THR A 33 3.06 -17.76 -2.02
C THR A 33 3.94 -18.93 -2.43
N GLY A 34 5.23 -18.93 -2.06
CA GLY A 34 6.23 -19.90 -2.52
C GLY A 34 6.56 -19.81 -4.01
N ASN A 35 6.02 -18.83 -4.74
CA ASN A 35 6.27 -18.63 -6.16
C ASN A 35 7.36 -17.57 -6.37
N ARG A 36 8.56 -18.04 -6.73
CA ARG A 36 9.73 -17.19 -6.98
C ARG A 36 9.47 -16.06 -7.97
N TYR A 37 8.62 -16.28 -8.98
CA TYR A 37 8.37 -15.28 -10.01
C TYR A 37 7.68 -14.02 -9.46
N PHE A 38 6.80 -14.15 -8.46
CA PHE A 38 6.18 -12.99 -7.83
C PHE A 38 7.21 -12.15 -7.06
N THR A 39 8.08 -12.83 -6.32
CA THR A 39 9.17 -12.19 -5.57
C THR A 39 10.16 -11.49 -6.50
N ASP A 40 10.57 -12.15 -7.58
CA ASP A 40 11.54 -11.63 -8.55
C ASP A 40 10.99 -10.38 -9.26
N ILE A 41 9.74 -10.44 -9.74
CA ILE A 41 9.08 -9.32 -10.41
C ILE A 41 8.97 -8.12 -9.47
N MET A 42 8.50 -8.33 -8.24
CA MET A 42 8.39 -7.21 -7.28
C MET A 42 9.75 -6.65 -6.88
N THR A 43 10.76 -7.50 -6.68
CA THR A 43 12.11 -7.03 -6.34
C THR A 43 12.70 -6.21 -7.48
N HIS A 44 12.49 -6.63 -8.73
CA HIS A 44 12.96 -5.90 -9.91
C HIS A 44 12.27 -4.54 -10.05
N LEU A 45 10.97 -4.45 -9.80
CA LEU A 45 10.23 -3.19 -9.81
C LEU A 45 10.56 -2.30 -8.59
N GLY A 46 10.96 -2.90 -7.47
CA GLY A 46 11.33 -2.21 -6.24
C GLY A 46 10.20 -1.31 -5.71
N THR A 47 10.56 -0.19 -5.09
CA THR A 47 9.59 0.77 -4.53
C THR A 47 8.78 1.52 -5.58
N SER A 48 9.12 1.42 -6.87
CA SER A 48 8.37 2.07 -7.96
C SER A 48 6.96 1.50 -8.14
N ILE A 49 6.74 0.26 -7.71
CA ILE A 49 5.42 -0.40 -7.74
C ILE A 49 4.47 0.21 -6.70
N ILE A 50 4.99 0.90 -5.69
CA ILE A 50 4.21 1.47 -4.60
C ILE A 50 3.69 2.86 -4.99
N PRO A 51 2.36 3.04 -5.15
CA PRO A 51 1.78 4.32 -5.55
C PRO A 51 2.04 5.45 -4.54
N ARG A 52 2.28 5.10 -3.27
CA ARG A 52 2.46 6.05 -2.16
C ARG A 52 3.63 7.01 -2.36
N THR A 53 4.66 6.60 -3.10
CA THR A 53 5.79 7.46 -3.51
C THR A 53 5.32 8.70 -4.27
N ARG A 54 4.25 8.58 -5.07
CA ARG A 54 3.68 9.66 -5.88
C ARG A 54 2.56 10.42 -5.17
N LEU A 55 1.83 9.73 -4.28
CA LEU A 55 0.71 10.30 -3.53
C LEU A 55 1.16 11.21 -2.38
N ASN A 56 2.27 10.90 -1.70
CA ASN A 56 2.80 11.76 -0.64
C ASN A 56 3.08 13.19 -1.14
N SER A 57 3.63 13.34 -2.35
CA SER A 57 3.87 14.66 -2.95
C SER A 57 2.61 15.47 -3.26
N ALA A 58 1.50 14.82 -3.61
CA ALA A 58 0.25 15.51 -3.95
C ALA A 58 -0.61 15.83 -2.71
N ARG A 59 -0.59 14.96 -1.69
CA ARG A 59 -1.41 15.11 -0.48
C ARG A 59 -0.78 15.88 0.67
N LEU A 60 0.55 16.10 0.66
CA LEU A 60 1.18 17.07 1.58
C LEU A 60 0.57 18.49 1.46
N ALA A 61 -0.26 18.75 0.45
CA ALA A 61 -1.00 19.98 0.27
C ALA A 61 -2.39 20.03 0.98
N HIS A 62 -2.87 18.98 1.68
CA HIS A 62 -4.24 18.95 2.27
C HIS A 62 -4.33 18.33 3.68
N ASP A 63 -5.30 18.81 4.48
CA ASP A 63 -5.59 18.46 5.89
C ASP A 63 -6.12 17.01 6.14
N ASP A 64 -6.28 16.15 5.11
CA ASP A 64 -6.93 14.82 5.24
C ASP A 64 -5.92 13.64 5.34
N GLN A 65 -4.67 13.92 5.69
CA GLN A 65 -3.60 12.91 5.68
C GLN A 65 -3.82 11.80 6.72
N GLN A 66 -4.25 12.12 7.94
CA GLN A 66 -4.43 11.12 9.00
C GLN A 66 -5.55 10.13 8.67
N HIS A 67 -6.73 10.61 8.27
CA HIS A 67 -7.84 9.74 7.86
C HIS A 67 -7.50 8.85 6.66
N TYR A 68 -6.64 9.32 5.77
CA TYR A 68 -6.10 8.50 4.69
C TYR A 68 -5.21 7.36 5.21
N MET A 69 -4.25 7.66 6.10
CA MET A 69 -3.36 6.64 6.65
C MET A 69 -4.12 5.61 7.49
N ASP A 70 -5.13 6.04 8.24
CA ASP A 70 -6.01 5.13 8.98
C ASP A 70 -6.77 4.17 8.05
N ARG A 71 -7.30 4.68 6.93
CA ARG A 71 -7.98 3.84 5.92
C ARG A 71 -7.03 2.82 5.31
N LEU A 72 -5.83 3.24 4.92
CA LEU A 72 -4.82 2.34 4.36
C LEU A 72 -4.39 1.25 5.35
N SER A 73 -4.14 1.63 6.60
CA SER A 73 -3.72 0.69 7.63
C SER A 73 -4.79 -0.38 7.83
N ARG A 74 -6.08 0.00 7.84
CA ARG A 74 -7.20 -0.95 7.87
C ARG A 74 -7.22 -1.88 6.65
N GLU A 75 -7.04 -1.35 5.44
CA GLU A 75 -6.96 -2.17 4.21
C GLU A 75 -5.85 -3.24 4.33
N HIS A 76 -4.68 -2.89 4.89
CA HIS A 76 -3.59 -3.83 5.08
C HIS A 76 -3.86 -4.87 6.17
N GLU A 77 -4.49 -4.47 7.28
CA GLU A 77 -4.92 -5.41 8.33
C GLU A 77 -5.92 -6.43 7.77
N GLU A 78 -6.91 -6.00 6.97
CA GLU A 78 -7.87 -6.92 6.35
C GLU A 78 -7.20 -7.95 5.43
N ILE A 79 -6.18 -7.52 4.66
CA ILE A 79 -5.37 -8.42 3.84
C ILE A 79 -4.62 -9.42 4.71
N PHE A 80 -3.94 -8.94 5.75
CA PHE A 80 -3.18 -9.79 6.66
C PHE A 80 -4.06 -10.80 7.37
N ASP A 81 -5.20 -10.38 7.91
CA ASP A 81 -6.14 -11.24 8.64
C ASP A 81 -6.72 -12.33 7.73
N ALA A 82 -7.03 -12.00 6.48
CA ALA A 82 -7.47 -12.99 5.51
C ALA A 82 -6.38 -14.02 5.20
N ILE A 83 -5.13 -13.58 5.02
CA ILE A 83 -3.98 -14.48 4.81
C ILE A 83 -3.71 -15.34 6.05
N ALA A 84 -3.77 -14.75 7.25
CA ALA A 84 -3.53 -15.44 8.52
C ALA A 84 -4.58 -16.53 8.78
N ARG A 85 -5.83 -16.30 8.38
CA ARG A 85 -6.92 -17.30 8.41
C ARG A 85 -6.84 -18.32 7.26
N GLN A 86 -5.84 -18.23 6.39
CA GLN A 86 -5.70 -19.05 5.18
C GLN A 86 -6.91 -18.99 4.24
N ASP A 87 -7.63 -17.87 4.25
CA ASP A 87 -8.82 -17.63 3.45
C ASP A 87 -8.42 -16.96 2.13
N SER A 88 -8.10 -17.78 1.12
CA SER A 88 -7.58 -17.30 -0.16
C SER A 88 -8.54 -16.40 -0.91
N ASP A 89 -9.85 -16.62 -0.75
CA ASP A 89 -10.87 -15.84 -1.45
C ASP A 89 -11.05 -14.47 -0.81
N ALA A 90 -11.08 -14.40 0.53
CA ALA A 90 -11.06 -13.13 1.24
C ALA A 90 -9.76 -12.35 0.98
N ALA A 91 -8.61 -13.00 0.99
CA ALA A 91 -7.32 -12.34 0.74
C ALA A 91 -7.26 -11.74 -0.69
N ARG A 92 -7.78 -12.48 -1.67
CA ARG A 92 -7.89 -12.00 -3.05
C ARG A 92 -8.83 -10.81 -3.17
N ALA A 93 -10.00 -10.88 -2.53
CA ALA A 93 -10.97 -9.79 -2.54
C ALA A 93 -10.41 -8.52 -1.88
N ALA A 94 -9.80 -8.64 -0.70
CA ALA A 94 -9.19 -7.55 0.04
C ALA A 94 -8.05 -6.89 -0.76
N MET A 95 -7.13 -7.69 -1.32
CA MET A 95 -6.04 -7.15 -2.16
C MET A 95 -6.58 -6.44 -3.41
N ARG A 96 -7.60 -6.97 -4.07
CA ARG A 96 -8.20 -6.33 -5.25
C ARG A 96 -8.86 -5.00 -4.89
N LEU A 97 -9.57 -4.94 -3.77
CA LEU A 97 -10.16 -3.70 -3.27
C LEU A 97 -9.06 -2.67 -2.94
N HIS A 98 -8.04 -3.07 -2.20
CA HIS A 98 -6.89 -2.22 -1.86
C HIS A 98 -6.22 -1.62 -3.10
N LEU A 99 -5.89 -2.43 -4.11
CA LEU A 99 -5.27 -1.97 -5.34
C LEU A 99 -6.19 -1.03 -6.15
N THR A 100 -7.50 -1.32 -6.16
CA THR A 100 -8.49 -0.48 -6.83
C THR A 100 -8.56 0.89 -6.16
N ASN A 101 -8.66 0.94 -4.83
CA ASN A 101 -8.67 2.18 -4.07
C ASN A 101 -7.37 2.95 -4.27
N SER A 102 -6.22 2.28 -4.26
CA SER A 102 -4.91 2.89 -4.52
C SER A 102 -4.83 3.53 -5.91
N ARG A 103 -5.39 2.89 -6.94
CA ARG A 103 -5.46 3.44 -8.29
C ARG A 103 -6.37 4.67 -8.38
N GLU A 104 -7.58 4.60 -7.82
CA GLU A 104 -8.50 5.75 -7.84
C GLU A 104 -7.93 6.94 -7.09
N ARG A 105 -7.26 6.71 -5.95
CA ARG A 105 -6.55 7.76 -5.21
C ARG A 105 -5.47 8.44 -6.06
N LEU A 106 -4.69 7.66 -6.80
CA LEU A 106 -3.66 8.20 -7.70
C LEU A 106 -4.29 8.99 -8.85
N ARG A 107 -5.40 8.51 -9.42
CA ARG A 107 -6.14 9.23 -10.47
C ARG A 107 -6.62 10.59 -9.97
N HIS A 108 -7.29 10.64 -8.82
CA HIS A 108 -7.76 11.90 -8.24
C HIS A 108 -6.63 12.89 -7.93
N ALA A 109 -5.52 12.40 -7.36
CA ALA A 109 -4.36 13.25 -7.09
C ALA A 109 -3.74 13.83 -8.38
N HIS A 110 -3.76 13.07 -9.48
CA HIS A 110 -3.31 13.56 -10.79
C HIS A 110 -4.26 14.63 -11.35
N GLU A 111 -5.58 14.42 -11.28
CA GLU A 111 -6.59 15.37 -11.76
C GLU A 111 -6.52 16.71 -10.99
N GLU A 112 -6.36 16.64 -9.66
CA GLU A 112 -6.17 17.83 -8.82
C GLU A 112 -4.91 18.59 -9.21
N ALA A 113 -3.78 17.89 -9.38
CA ALA A 113 -2.52 18.51 -9.77
C ALA A 113 -2.56 19.15 -11.17
N GLU A 114 -3.34 18.60 -12.10
CA GLU A 114 -3.57 19.19 -13.42
C GLU A 114 -4.47 20.43 -13.34
N SER A 115 -5.55 20.38 -12.56
CA SER A 115 -6.45 21.53 -12.39
C SER A 115 -5.77 22.74 -11.73
N GLN A 116 -4.80 22.52 -10.83
CA GLN A 116 -4.03 23.60 -10.19
C GLN A 116 -2.98 24.25 -11.11
N ARG A 117 -2.66 23.60 -12.24
CA ARG A 117 -1.70 24.10 -13.23
C ARG A 117 -2.36 24.86 -14.38
N ALA A 118 -3.68 24.71 -14.56
CA ALA A 118 -4.49 25.38 -15.57
C ALA A 118 -5.00 26.74 -15.07
#